data_AF-A0A7R8WPL6-F1
#
_entry.id   AF-A0A7R8WPL6-F1
#
_cell.length_a   1.000
_cell.length_b   1.000
_cell.length_c   1.000
_cell.angle_alpha   90.00
_cell.angle_beta   90.00
_cell.angle_gamma   90.00
#
_symmetry.space_group_name_H-M   'P 1'
#
loop_
_entity.id
_entity.type
_entity.pdbx_description
1 polymer ?
#
loop_
_entity_poly.entity_id
_entity_poly.type
_entity_poly.pdbx_seq_one_letter_code
_entity_poly.pdbx_strand_id
1 'polypeptide(L)'
;IGLAIANELLLKGADVLIFSRSKGNLEQALTQLKIAVKQPNQVLEAISLDVVDHEQTVEVMQKAIEKFGVPQILINCVGMAQPKKFEDIAYADFERTIKTNLYSVWNISTAIVPYFKSQARGVLVHTSSIAGVLGVYGYSDYAMTKFGVIGFCEALRNELKPHNVKVQVICPPDTDTPGYEKENLYKPEETHAVSGNVKLMKPELVAKTVLKELDTNTFLIVPGLDAKLTVLAKRWLPRVVWWVIDSNTQLSAQSTEHGFAQVSNLKRDVLMLTNTEQPRNYEHPEVLDSLAAKIHESLAIHCDSVYYQTFDVQGQVYRNVIAIIGPKNAEKIVVGAHYDVAGNQDGADDNASGVAGLLELARLLSKETLNYQVEFVAYTLEEPPFFRTEYMGSYIHAKSLRDNGQQIKGMICLEMIGYYSDEEHSQDYPIGLLRWFYGNKGNFITLVQKFGGGSFDRQITRGMKSQNLIPTKSFKGPASLTGVDFSDHLNYWKFDYNALMITNTSFYRNKNYHQESDKIETLDFNRMALVVDELFLCLKQLK
;
A
#
# COMPACT_ATOMS: atom_id res chain seq x y z
N ILE A 1 16.24 -0.54 13.39
CA ILE A 1 16.72 -1.74 14.14
C ILE A 1 17.88 -1.41 15.08
N GLY A 2 19.06 -1.00 14.60
CA GLY A 2 20.24 -0.75 15.47
C GLY A 2 19.98 0.20 16.64
N LEU A 3 19.23 1.29 16.41
CA LEU A 3 18.80 2.22 17.45
C LEU A 3 17.95 1.55 18.56
N ALA A 4 17.00 0.69 18.18
CA ALA A 4 16.17 -0.04 19.13
C ALA A 4 16.98 -1.08 19.93
N ILE A 5 17.97 -1.72 19.30
CA ILE A 5 18.91 -2.62 20.00
C ILE A 5 19.74 -1.86 21.02
N ALA A 6 20.29 -0.69 20.65
CA ALA A 6 21.03 0.17 21.55
C ALA A 6 20.18 0.58 22.77
N ASN A 7 18.92 0.97 22.53
CA ASN A 7 17.97 1.31 23.59
C ASN A 7 17.76 0.15 24.57
N GLU A 8 17.47 -1.05 24.08
CA GLU A 8 17.24 -2.22 24.94
C GLU A 8 18.49 -2.67 25.71
N LEU A 9 19.70 -2.51 25.12
CA LEU A 9 20.97 -2.76 25.81
C LEU A 9 21.19 -1.76 26.95
N LEU A 10 20.91 -0.47 26.70
CA LEU A 10 21.00 0.57 27.72
C LEU A 10 20.05 0.30 28.90
N LEU A 11 18.81 -0.10 28.62
CA LEU A 11 17.82 -0.47 29.65
C LEU A 11 18.27 -1.66 30.51
N LYS A 12 19.13 -2.54 29.98
CA LYS A 12 19.77 -3.63 30.72
C LYS A 12 21.02 -3.21 31.51
N GLY A 13 21.47 -1.97 31.38
CA GLY A 13 22.63 -1.43 32.07
C GLY A 13 23.95 -1.66 31.34
N ALA A 14 23.94 -1.94 30.03
CA ALA A 14 25.16 -2.11 29.24
C ALA A 14 25.78 -0.77 28.82
N ASP A 15 27.10 -0.69 28.77
CA ASP A 15 27.80 0.40 28.09
C ASP A 15 27.60 0.28 26.57
N VAL A 16 27.21 1.36 25.90
CA VAL A 16 26.85 1.36 24.48
C VAL A 16 27.59 2.44 23.70
N LEU A 17 28.30 1.99 22.65
CA LEU A 17 28.92 2.84 21.64
C LEU A 17 28.17 2.67 20.32
N ILE A 18 27.64 3.76 19.76
CA ILE A 18 26.92 3.73 18.48
C ILE A 18 27.74 4.34 17.34
N PHE A 19 27.60 3.78 16.15
CA PHE A 19 28.30 4.22 14.95
C PHE A 19 27.31 4.52 13.82
N SER A 20 27.55 5.61 13.10
CA SER A 20 26.81 5.97 11.89
C SER A 20 27.59 7.00 11.09
N ARG A 21 27.32 7.09 9.79
CA ARG A 21 27.98 8.08 8.92
C ARG A 21 27.52 9.50 9.20
N SER A 22 26.22 9.67 9.47
CA SER A 22 25.61 10.99 9.69
C SER A 22 25.81 11.43 11.14
N LYS A 23 26.57 12.52 11.34
CA LYS A 23 26.73 13.17 12.64
C LYS A 23 25.38 13.62 13.22
N GLY A 24 24.52 14.22 12.38
CA GLY A 24 23.19 14.66 12.82
C GLY A 24 22.31 13.49 13.31
N ASN A 25 22.36 12.34 12.63
CA ASN A 25 21.61 11.16 13.08
C ASN A 25 22.18 10.62 14.41
N LEU A 26 23.49 10.72 14.63
CA LEU A 26 24.11 10.33 15.90
C LEU A 26 23.70 11.26 17.04
N GLU A 27 23.64 12.56 16.81
CA GLU A 27 23.20 13.54 17.82
C GLU A 27 21.73 13.32 18.23
N GLN A 28 20.87 13.05 17.24
CA GLN A 28 19.47 12.69 17.48
C GLN A 28 19.36 11.36 18.25
N ALA A 29 20.11 10.35 17.83
CA ALA A 29 20.14 9.05 18.49
C ALA A 29 20.64 9.16 19.94
N LEU A 30 21.71 9.91 20.20
CA LEU A 30 22.19 10.17 21.56
C LEU A 30 21.11 10.85 22.42
N THR A 31 20.42 11.85 21.87
CA THR A 31 19.35 12.55 22.58
C THR A 31 18.22 11.59 22.97
N GLN A 32 17.82 10.71 22.06
CA GLN A 32 16.77 9.72 22.31
C GLN A 32 17.21 8.63 23.30
N LEU A 33 18.45 8.13 23.16
CA LEU A 33 18.98 7.03 23.96
C LEU A 33 19.36 7.44 25.40
N LYS A 34 19.63 8.73 25.65
CA LYS A 34 19.92 9.24 27.01
C LYS A 34 18.84 8.88 28.02
N ILE A 35 17.57 8.80 27.59
CA ILE A 35 16.43 8.46 28.46
C ILE A 35 16.50 7.00 28.94
N ALA A 36 17.15 6.12 28.17
CA ALA A 36 17.30 4.70 28.48
C ALA A 36 18.51 4.38 29.37
N VAL A 37 19.37 5.37 29.66
CA VAL A 37 20.53 5.21 30.55
C VAL A 37 20.03 4.95 31.97
N LYS A 38 20.42 3.81 32.53
CA LYS A 38 19.92 3.30 33.82
C LYS A 38 20.82 3.68 35.00
N GLN A 39 22.13 3.81 34.77
CA GLN A 39 23.11 4.07 35.83
C GLN A 39 23.94 5.32 35.55
N PRO A 40 24.34 6.10 36.57
CA PRO A 40 25.12 7.33 36.39
C PRO A 40 26.47 7.15 35.68
N ASN A 41 27.07 5.96 35.81
CA ASN A 41 28.40 5.66 35.25
C ASN A 41 28.34 4.87 33.94
N GLN A 42 27.14 4.64 33.40
CA GLN A 42 26.94 3.89 32.17
C GLN A 42 27.38 4.73 30.98
N VAL A 43 28.19 4.16 30.10
CA VAL A 43 28.73 4.85 28.93
C VAL A 43 27.69 4.82 27.80
N LEU A 44 27.38 5.99 27.26
CA LEU A 44 26.64 6.17 26.01
C LEU A 44 27.40 7.17 25.14
N GLU A 45 28.03 6.66 24.08
CA GLU A 45 28.91 7.46 23.21
C GLU A 45 28.58 7.20 21.74
N ALA A 46 28.93 8.15 20.88
CA ALA A 46 28.70 8.06 19.45
C ALA A 46 29.93 8.44 18.65
N ILE A 47 30.23 7.67 17.60
CA ILE A 47 31.37 7.93 16.72
C ILE A 47 30.91 7.91 15.26
N SER A 48 31.26 8.96 14.52
CA SER A 48 30.99 9.04 13.09
C SER A 48 31.95 8.12 12.34
N LEU A 49 31.40 7.18 11.56
CA LEU A 49 32.17 6.19 10.81
C LEU A 49 31.42 5.75 9.56
N ASP A 50 32.06 5.83 8.38
CA ASP A 50 31.66 5.09 7.19
C ASP A 50 32.35 3.73 7.16
N VAL A 51 31.59 2.70 7.52
CA VAL A 51 32.07 1.32 7.58
C VAL A 51 32.44 0.73 6.20
N VAL A 52 32.11 1.41 5.10
CA VAL A 52 32.53 1.01 3.75
C VAL A 52 34.00 1.40 3.49
N ASP A 53 34.50 2.44 4.16
CA ASP A 53 35.91 2.82 4.13
C ASP A 53 36.72 1.88 5.05
N HIS A 54 37.55 1.05 4.44
CA HIS A 54 38.31 0.02 5.14
C HIS A 54 39.30 0.60 6.15
N GLU A 55 40.12 1.57 5.71
CA GLU A 55 41.18 2.15 6.51
C GLU A 55 40.60 2.93 7.68
N GLN A 56 39.57 3.75 7.40
CA GLN A 56 38.85 4.48 8.44
C GLN A 56 38.20 3.53 9.46
N THR A 57 37.61 2.43 9.01
CA THR A 57 36.99 1.45 9.91
C THR A 57 37.99 0.85 10.87
N VAL A 58 39.14 0.40 10.38
CA VAL A 58 40.19 -0.19 11.22
C VAL A 58 40.72 0.84 12.22
N GLU A 59 41.05 2.05 11.75
CA GLU A 59 41.60 3.11 12.61
C GLU A 59 40.62 3.53 13.71
N VAL A 60 39.35 3.80 13.36
CA VAL A 60 38.34 4.28 14.31
C VAL A 60 37.99 3.20 15.33
N MET A 61 37.84 1.95 14.88
CA MET A 61 37.55 0.82 15.78
C MET A 61 38.72 0.56 16.74
N GLN A 62 39.96 0.63 16.27
CA GLN A 62 41.15 0.50 17.13
C GLN A 62 41.15 1.58 18.21
N LYS A 63 40.97 2.85 17.85
CA LYS A 63 40.91 3.96 18.83
C LYS A 63 39.77 3.79 19.83
N ALA A 64 38.61 3.31 19.39
CA ALA A 64 37.49 3.03 20.27
C ALA A 64 37.84 1.91 21.27
N ILE A 65 38.49 0.84 20.82
CA ILE A 65 38.93 -0.28 21.68
C ILE A 65 40.01 0.17 22.67
N GLU A 66 40.95 1.01 22.25
CA GLU A 66 41.98 1.58 23.14
C GLU A 66 41.36 2.45 24.24
N LYS A 67 40.32 3.23 23.90
CA LYS A 67 39.65 4.15 24.83
C LYS A 67 38.66 3.44 25.77
N PHE A 68 37.84 2.53 25.24
CA PHE A 68 36.69 1.94 25.95
C PHE A 68 36.88 0.46 26.29
N GLY A 69 37.96 -0.17 25.81
CA GLY A 69 38.19 -1.60 25.91
C GLY A 69 37.53 -2.41 24.78
N VAL A 70 37.88 -3.70 24.71
CA VAL A 70 37.28 -4.62 23.74
C VAL A 70 35.82 -4.90 24.15
N PRO A 71 34.83 -4.66 23.28
CA PRO A 71 33.42 -4.88 23.61
C PRO A 71 33.12 -6.37 23.79
N GLN A 72 32.09 -6.71 24.57
CA GLN A 72 31.64 -8.10 24.66
C GLN A 72 30.77 -8.49 23.46
N ILE A 73 30.07 -7.52 22.87
CA ILE A 73 29.11 -7.70 21.80
C ILE A 73 29.36 -6.63 20.74
N LEU A 74 29.47 -7.03 19.48
CA LEU A 74 29.47 -6.13 18.34
C LEU A 74 28.33 -6.51 17.41
N ILE A 75 27.45 -5.55 17.11
CA ILE A 75 26.27 -5.76 16.25
C ILE A 75 26.35 -4.83 15.05
N ASN A 76 26.64 -5.38 13.87
CA ASN A 76 26.59 -4.64 12.62
C ASN A 76 25.16 -4.66 12.04
N CYS A 77 24.50 -3.49 12.09
CA CYS A 77 23.18 -3.24 11.51
C CYS A 77 23.23 -2.44 10.20
N VAL A 78 24.42 -2.23 9.63
CA VAL A 78 24.55 -1.43 8.40
C VAL A 78 24.01 -2.22 7.21
N GLY A 79 23.17 -1.55 6.42
CA GLY A 79 22.68 -2.08 5.17
C GLY A 79 21.72 -1.13 4.47
N MET A 80 21.47 -1.40 3.20
CA MET A 80 20.47 -0.73 2.39
C MET A 80 19.78 -1.71 1.44
N ALA A 81 18.57 -1.34 1.03
CA ALA A 81 17.80 -2.01 0.00
C ALA A 81 17.16 -0.95 -0.89
N GLN A 82 17.14 -1.18 -2.20
CA GLN A 82 16.41 -0.37 -3.17
C GLN A 82 15.81 -1.31 -4.21
N PRO A 83 14.65 -1.93 -3.90
CA PRO A 83 14.08 -2.95 -4.75
C PRO A 83 13.68 -2.36 -6.10
N LYS A 84 14.00 -3.09 -7.17
CA LYS A 84 13.69 -2.77 -8.57
C LYS A 84 13.67 -4.07 -9.37
N LYS A 85 13.02 -4.09 -10.54
CA LYS A 85 13.20 -5.19 -11.49
C LYS A 85 14.66 -5.25 -11.92
N PHE A 86 15.15 -6.43 -12.27
CA PHE A 86 16.57 -6.64 -12.53
C PHE A 86 17.10 -5.71 -13.63
N GLU A 87 16.31 -5.56 -14.69
CA GLU A 87 16.57 -4.68 -15.84
C GLU A 87 16.62 -3.19 -15.48
N ASP A 88 15.99 -2.77 -14.38
CA ASP A 88 15.92 -1.37 -13.93
C ASP A 88 17.01 -1.02 -12.89
N ILE A 89 17.82 -2.00 -12.47
CA ILE A 89 18.92 -1.77 -11.54
C ILE A 89 20.11 -1.19 -12.33
N ALA A 90 20.31 0.11 -12.17
CA ALA A 90 21.52 0.75 -12.68
C ALA A 90 22.77 0.13 -12.02
N TYR A 91 23.85 -0.06 -12.78
CA TYR A 91 25.07 -0.68 -12.25
C TYR A 91 25.63 0.06 -11.02
N ALA A 92 25.51 1.39 -10.98
CA ALA A 92 25.90 2.20 -9.82
C ALA A 92 25.07 1.91 -8.56
N ASP A 93 23.77 1.61 -8.73
CA ASP A 93 22.91 1.18 -7.62
C ASP A 93 23.33 -0.20 -7.11
N PHE A 94 23.54 -1.15 -8.02
CA PHE A 94 24.08 -2.48 -7.70
C PHE A 94 25.42 -2.38 -6.94
N GLU A 95 26.38 -1.61 -7.45
CA GLU A 95 27.69 -1.46 -6.83
C GLU A 95 27.57 -0.86 -5.42
N ARG A 96 26.70 0.15 -5.25
CA ARG A 96 26.43 0.78 -3.96
C ARG A 96 25.79 -0.19 -2.96
N THR A 97 24.84 -1.02 -3.39
CA THR A 97 24.24 -2.08 -2.57
C THR A 97 25.30 -3.08 -2.11
N ILE A 98 26.14 -3.55 -3.03
CA ILE A 98 27.25 -4.49 -2.75
C ILE A 98 28.23 -3.91 -1.75
N LYS A 99 28.76 -2.71 -2.03
CA LYS A 99 29.71 -2.02 -1.15
C LYS A 99 29.11 -1.83 0.24
N THR A 100 27.91 -1.28 0.35
CA THR A 100 27.28 -1.02 1.65
C THR A 100 27.03 -2.30 2.45
N ASN A 101 26.44 -3.33 1.83
CA ASN A 101 25.97 -4.51 2.55
C ASN A 101 27.09 -5.53 2.83
N LEU A 102 28.06 -5.68 1.92
CA LEU A 102 29.14 -6.67 2.08
C LEU A 102 30.43 -6.08 2.66
N TYR A 103 30.84 -4.87 2.25
CA TYR A 103 32.11 -4.31 2.75
C TYR A 103 31.95 -3.94 4.22
N SER A 104 30.79 -3.46 4.65
CA SER A 104 30.52 -3.21 6.07
C SER A 104 30.72 -4.46 6.92
N VAL A 105 30.31 -5.64 6.44
CA VAL A 105 30.48 -6.92 7.14
C VAL A 105 31.95 -7.31 7.20
N TRP A 106 32.66 -7.20 6.07
CA TRP A 106 34.08 -7.53 5.98
C TRP A 106 34.95 -6.61 6.85
N ASN A 107 34.78 -5.30 6.73
CA ASN A 107 35.59 -4.29 7.40
C ASN A 107 35.42 -4.35 8.92
N ILE A 108 34.17 -4.45 9.39
CA ILE A 108 33.89 -4.61 10.82
C ILE A 108 34.48 -5.90 11.37
N SER A 109 34.35 -7.01 10.64
CA SER A 109 34.95 -8.29 11.04
C SER A 109 36.47 -8.18 11.12
N THR A 110 37.10 -7.57 10.11
CA THR A 110 38.56 -7.34 10.08
C THR A 110 39.02 -6.56 11.30
N ALA A 111 38.28 -5.52 11.69
CA ALA A 111 38.64 -4.66 12.80
C ALA A 111 38.50 -5.35 14.17
N ILE A 112 37.50 -6.22 14.38
CA ILE A 112 37.19 -6.75 15.72
C ILE A 112 37.71 -8.17 15.98
N VAL A 113 37.79 -9.01 14.94
CA VAL A 113 38.10 -10.44 15.10
C VAL A 113 39.45 -10.71 15.80
N PRO A 114 40.55 -10.00 15.50
CA PRO A 114 41.82 -10.19 16.20
C PRO A 114 41.70 -10.00 17.72
N TYR A 115 40.90 -9.02 18.16
CA TYR A 115 40.67 -8.73 19.57
C TYR A 115 39.77 -9.76 20.25
N PHE A 116 38.73 -10.24 19.57
CA PHE A 116 37.89 -11.32 20.09
C PHE A 116 38.67 -12.63 20.22
N LYS A 117 39.54 -12.94 19.24
CA LYS A 117 40.44 -14.10 19.31
C LYS A 117 41.42 -14.00 20.47
N SER A 118 42.04 -12.84 20.68
CA SER A 118 43.04 -12.67 21.75
C SER A 118 42.43 -12.78 23.16
N GLN A 119 41.16 -12.37 23.33
CA GLN A 119 40.45 -12.50 24.60
C GLN A 119 39.74 -13.86 24.78
N ALA A 120 39.72 -14.71 23.75
CA ALA A 120 38.95 -15.94 23.70
C ALA A 120 37.47 -15.78 24.12
N ARG A 121 36.87 -14.63 23.77
CA ARG A 121 35.48 -14.28 24.06
C ARG A 121 34.98 -13.20 23.10
N GLY A 122 33.68 -13.19 22.86
CA GLY A 122 33.00 -12.13 22.10
C GLY A 122 31.79 -12.67 21.33
N VAL A 123 30.82 -11.78 21.07
CA VAL A 123 29.66 -12.08 20.22
C VAL A 123 29.65 -11.10 19.06
N LEU A 124 29.90 -11.61 17.85
CA LEU A 124 29.84 -10.86 16.61
C LEU A 124 28.51 -11.15 15.91
N VAL A 125 27.71 -10.11 15.70
CA VAL A 125 26.39 -10.22 15.09
C VAL A 125 26.33 -9.37 13.82
N HIS A 126 25.92 -9.97 12.71
CA HIS A 126 25.65 -9.27 11.46
C HIS A 126 24.16 -9.29 11.11
N THR A 127 23.68 -8.25 10.44
CA THR A 127 22.28 -8.14 10.03
C THR A 127 22.11 -8.53 8.56
N SER A 128 21.49 -9.70 8.35
CA SER A 128 20.98 -10.12 7.04
C SER A 128 19.49 -9.72 6.91
N SER A 129 18.65 -10.60 6.36
CA SER A 129 17.20 -10.44 6.17
C SER A 129 16.58 -11.81 5.91
N ILE A 130 15.24 -11.92 6.00
CA ILE A 130 14.53 -13.04 5.37
C ILE A 130 14.88 -13.17 3.87
N ALA A 131 15.18 -12.06 3.19
CA ALA A 131 15.69 -12.08 1.82
C ALA A 131 17.09 -12.73 1.68
N GLY A 132 17.76 -13.08 2.78
CA GLY A 132 19.01 -13.84 2.79
C GLY A 132 18.82 -15.36 2.79
N VAL A 133 17.59 -15.84 2.97
CA VAL A 133 17.24 -17.27 2.91
C VAL A 133 16.18 -17.58 1.85
N LEU A 134 15.57 -16.54 1.29
CA LEU A 134 14.56 -16.61 0.25
C LEU A 134 14.80 -15.52 -0.79
N GLY A 135 14.84 -15.90 -2.08
CA GLY A 135 14.85 -14.93 -3.16
C GLY A 135 13.48 -14.27 -3.29
N VAL A 136 13.44 -12.94 -3.32
CA VAL A 136 12.22 -12.14 -3.42
C VAL A 136 12.25 -11.36 -4.74
N TYR A 137 11.12 -11.35 -5.46
CA TYR A 137 10.99 -10.55 -6.69
C TYR A 137 11.33 -9.09 -6.41
N GLY A 138 12.10 -8.46 -7.30
CA GLY A 138 12.53 -7.07 -7.14
C GLY A 138 13.75 -6.87 -6.22
N TYR A 139 14.33 -7.91 -5.62
CA TYR A 139 15.49 -7.81 -4.71
C TYR A 139 16.73 -8.57 -5.22
N SER A 140 16.96 -8.64 -6.52
CA SER A 140 18.03 -9.49 -7.07
C SER A 140 19.42 -9.14 -6.53
N ASP A 141 19.80 -7.86 -6.49
CA ASP A 141 21.06 -7.37 -5.93
C ASP A 141 21.08 -7.46 -4.38
N TYR A 142 20.01 -7.04 -3.74
CA TYR A 142 19.89 -7.05 -2.29
C TYR A 142 19.95 -8.47 -1.72
N ALA A 143 19.14 -9.39 -2.23
CA ALA A 143 19.13 -10.80 -1.82
C ALA A 143 20.52 -11.40 -2.02
N MET A 144 21.18 -11.16 -3.16
CA MET A 144 22.57 -11.58 -3.38
C MET A 144 23.48 -11.17 -2.21
N THR A 145 23.41 -9.90 -1.77
CA THR A 145 24.20 -9.47 -0.61
C THR A 145 23.80 -10.17 0.69
N LYS A 146 22.50 -10.38 0.95
CA LYS A 146 22.00 -10.95 2.20
C LYS A 146 22.27 -12.46 2.34
N PHE A 147 22.22 -13.20 1.23
CA PHE A 147 22.76 -14.55 1.14
C PHE A 147 24.28 -14.55 1.37
N GLY A 148 25.00 -13.59 0.76
CA GLY A 148 26.44 -13.42 0.97
C GLY A 148 26.83 -13.20 2.43
N VAL A 149 26.08 -12.37 3.17
CA VAL A 149 26.29 -12.16 4.61
C VAL A 149 26.14 -13.46 5.39
N ILE A 150 25.11 -14.27 5.12
CA ILE A 150 24.89 -15.54 5.80
C ILE A 150 26.02 -16.52 5.51
N GLY A 151 26.39 -16.67 4.24
CA GLY A 151 27.49 -17.56 3.83
C GLY A 151 28.83 -17.16 4.45
N PHE A 152 29.14 -15.86 4.46
CA PHE A 152 30.33 -15.32 5.13
C PHE A 152 30.32 -15.65 6.63
N CYS A 153 29.21 -15.38 7.32
CA CYS A 153 29.11 -15.63 8.75
C CYS A 153 29.16 -17.13 9.09
N GLU A 154 28.66 -18.00 8.20
CA GLU A 154 28.73 -19.45 8.38
C GLU A 154 30.17 -19.97 8.30
N ALA A 155 30.97 -19.46 7.36
CA ALA A 155 32.40 -19.75 7.32
C ALA A 155 33.12 -19.18 8.56
N LEU A 156 32.91 -17.90 8.84
CA LEU A 156 33.58 -17.19 9.93
C LEU A 156 33.29 -17.85 11.29
N ARG A 157 32.05 -18.30 11.56
CA ARG A 157 31.75 -18.97 12.83
C ARG A 157 32.60 -20.23 13.04
N ASN A 158 32.92 -20.97 11.97
CA ASN A 158 33.70 -22.20 12.08
C ASN A 158 35.16 -21.88 12.38
N GLU A 159 35.69 -20.81 11.79
CA GLU A 159 37.04 -20.29 12.06
C GLU A 159 37.18 -19.72 13.48
N LEU A 160 36.11 -19.14 14.01
CA LEU A 160 36.10 -18.46 15.32
C LEU A 160 35.72 -19.38 16.48
N LYS A 161 35.12 -20.56 16.21
CA LYS A 161 34.73 -21.54 17.22
C LYS A 161 35.88 -22.00 18.13
N PRO A 162 37.10 -22.29 17.64
CA PRO A 162 38.24 -22.66 18.51
C PRO A 162 38.66 -21.54 19.47
N HIS A 163 38.28 -20.29 19.17
CA HIS A 163 38.60 -19.12 19.98
C HIS A 163 37.46 -18.72 20.92
N ASN A 164 36.42 -19.55 21.07
CA ASN A 164 35.26 -19.25 21.93
C ASN A 164 34.58 -17.89 21.59
N VAL A 165 34.58 -17.54 20.31
CA VAL A 165 33.91 -16.36 19.78
C VAL A 165 32.65 -16.81 19.03
N LYS A 166 31.51 -16.21 19.38
CA LYS A 166 30.23 -16.51 18.74
C LYS A 166 30.02 -15.61 17.53
N VAL A 167 29.48 -16.19 16.46
CA VAL A 167 29.00 -15.45 15.29
C VAL A 167 27.52 -15.76 15.09
N GLN A 168 26.69 -14.72 15.00
CA GLN A 168 25.24 -14.83 14.82
C GLN A 168 24.78 -13.91 13.68
N VAL A 169 23.65 -14.24 13.07
CA VAL A 169 23.05 -13.47 11.97
C VAL A 169 21.60 -13.16 12.28
N ILE A 170 21.23 -11.89 12.25
CA ILE A 170 19.85 -11.44 12.40
C ILE A 170 19.18 -11.48 11.02
N CYS A 171 18.05 -12.17 10.90
CA CYS A 171 17.25 -12.24 9.66
C CYS A 171 15.86 -11.64 9.94
N PRO A 172 15.75 -10.29 10.03
CA PRO A 172 14.46 -9.65 10.29
C PRO A 172 13.52 -9.80 9.07
N PRO A 173 12.21 -9.92 9.30
CA PRO A 173 11.19 -9.67 8.28
C PRO A 173 11.06 -8.14 8.04
N ASP A 174 10.08 -7.74 7.24
CA ASP A 174 9.73 -6.32 7.05
C ASP A 174 9.55 -5.64 8.41
N THR A 175 10.34 -4.59 8.64
CA THR A 175 10.44 -3.90 9.92
C THR A 175 10.19 -2.41 9.74
N ASP A 176 9.27 -1.87 10.53
CA ASP A 176 8.87 -0.46 10.56
C ASP A 176 10.09 0.43 10.87
N THR A 177 10.68 0.99 9.82
CA THR A 177 11.89 1.80 9.89
C THR A 177 11.89 2.83 8.77
N PRO A 178 12.61 3.96 8.94
CA PRO A 178 12.80 4.92 7.86
C PRO A 178 13.47 4.34 6.60
N GLY A 179 14.22 3.24 6.76
CA GLY A 179 14.79 2.50 5.63
C GLY A 179 13.70 1.78 4.82
N TYR A 180 12.76 1.13 5.50
CA TYR A 180 11.63 0.43 4.88
C TYR A 180 10.66 1.39 4.17
N GLU A 181 10.39 2.57 4.75
CA GLU A 181 9.60 3.61 4.08
C GLU A 181 10.21 4.01 2.73
N LYS A 182 11.53 4.25 2.69
CA LYS A 182 12.25 4.56 1.45
C LYS A 182 12.26 3.39 0.48
N GLU A 183 12.40 2.18 0.99
CA GLU A 183 12.37 0.95 0.21
C GLU A 183 11.04 0.79 -0.55
N ASN A 184 9.92 1.10 0.11
CA ASN A 184 8.57 1.02 -0.48
C ASN A 184 8.37 1.95 -1.67
N LEU A 185 9.12 3.06 -1.77
CA LEU A 185 9.03 4.00 -2.90
C LEU A 185 9.49 3.39 -4.23
N TYR A 186 10.35 2.37 -4.19
CA TYR A 186 10.95 1.75 -5.38
C TYR A 186 10.42 0.33 -5.64
N LYS A 187 9.74 -0.28 -4.66
CA LYS A 187 9.23 -1.65 -4.75
C LYS A 187 8.37 -1.84 -6.01
N PRO A 188 8.70 -2.83 -6.86
CA PRO A 188 7.83 -3.24 -7.96
C PRO A 188 6.44 -3.64 -7.45
N GLU A 189 5.41 -3.46 -8.29
CA GLU A 189 4.03 -3.84 -7.99
C GLU A 189 3.92 -5.33 -7.64
N GLU A 190 4.67 -6.19 -8.33
CA GLU A 190 4.68 -7.63 -8.06
C GLU A 190 5.25 -7.94 -6.68
N THR A 191 6.26 -7.17 -6.25
CA THR A 191 6.82 -7.28 -4.90
C THR A 191 5.79 -6.84 -3.87
N HIS A 192 5.07 -5.74 -4.09
CA HIS A 192 3.99 -5.28 -3.21
C HIS A 192 2.85 -6.30 -3.10
N ALA A 193 2.48 -6.96 -4.19
CA ALA A 193 1.46 -8.00 -4.19
C ALA A 193 1.87 -9.22 -3.34
N VAL A 194 3.15 -9.59 -3.37
CA VAL A 194 3.70 -10.70 -2.57
C VAL A 194 3.93 -10.30 -1.11
N SER A 195 4.37 -9.06 -0.85
CA SER A 195 4.65 -8.56 0.51
C SER A 195 3.44 -7.99 1.23
N GLY A 196 2.36 -7.64 0.52
CA GLY A 196 1.22 -6.86 1.05
C GLY A 196 0.38 -7.54 2.13
N ASN A 197 0.59 -8.84 2.36
CA ASN A 197 -0.02 -9.62 3.44
C ASN A 197 0.92 -9.86 4.64
N VAL A 198 2.17 -9.41 4.57
CA VAL A 198 3.16 -9.59 5.64
C VAL A 198 2.99 -8.48 6.68
N LYS A 199 2.73 -8.87 7.93
CA LYS A 199 2.58 -7.92 9.03
C LYS A 199 3.90 -7.19 9.30
N LEU A 200 3.89 -5.87 9.21
CA LEU A 200 5.03 -5.02 9.50
C LEU A 200 5.43 -5.14 10.99
N MET A 201 6.70 -5.44 11.26
CA MET A 201 7.21 -5.64 12.62
C MET A 201 7.78 -4.35 13.21
N LYS A 202 7.51 -4.08 14.49
CA LYS A 202 8.14 -2.98 15.22
C LYS A 202 9.63 -3.27 15.51
N PRO A 203 10.54 -2.29 15.35
CA PRO A 203 11.97 -2.50 15.57
C PRO A 203 12.33 -2.90 17.01
N GLU A 204 11.51 -2.53 17.99
CA GLU A 204 11.68 -2.94 19.40
C GLU A 204 11.47 -4.45 19.59
N LEU A 205 10.55 -5.06 18.82
CA LEU A 205 10.32 -6.51 18.88
C LEU A 205 11.50 -7.28 18.27
N VAL A 206 12.08 -6.75 17.19
CA VAL A 206 13.33 -7.27 16.63
C VAL A 206 14.44 -7.18 17.68
N ALA A 207 14.62 -6.02 18.31
CA ALA A 207 15.64 -5.80 19.32
C ALA A 207 15.51 -6.77 20.51
N LYS A 208 14.31 -6.91 21.08
CA LYS A 208 14.05 -7.85 22.18
C LYS A 208 14.34 -9.30 21.79
N THR A 209 14.03 -9.68 20.56
CA THR A 209 14.36 -11.03 20.06
C THR A 209 15.85 -11.23 19.95
N VAL A 210 16.59 -10.25 19.42
CA VAL A 210 18.06 -10.29 19.34
C VAL A 210 18.65 -10.47 20.73
N LEU A 211 18.27 -9.62 21.69
CA LEU A 211 18.81 -9.68 23.05
C LEU A 211 18.54 -11.01 23.76
N LYS A 212 17.39 -11.64 23.49
CA LYS A 212 17.08 -12.97 24.04
C LYS A 212 18.03 -14.06 23.52
N GLU A 213 18.57 -13.90 22.33
CA GLU A 213 19.41 -14.89 21.65
C GLU A 213 20.92 -14.60 21.75
N LEU A 214 21.35 -13.43 22.25
CA LEU A 214 22.78 -13.06 22.36
C LEU A 214 23.60 -14.09 23.17
N ASP A 215 23.01 -14.62 24.24
CA ASP A 215 23.68 -15.59 25.13
C ASP A 215 23.52 -17.04 24.67
N THR A 216 22.70 -17.31 23.66
CA THR A 216 22.47 -18.68 23.15
C THR A 216 23.53 -19.05 22.09
N ASN A 217 23.45 -20.26 21.54
CA ASN A 217 24.25 -20.70 20.39
C ASN A 217 23.45 -20.61 19.07
N THR A 218 22.37 -19.82 19.07
CA THR A 218 21.51 -19.63 17.89
C THR A 218 22.31 -18.91 16.80
N PHE A 219 22.53 -19.58 15.66
CA PHE A 219 23.24 -18.98 14.53
C PHE A 219 22.37 -17.99 13.75
N LEU A 220 21.14 -18.39 13.39
CA LEU A 220 20.18 -17.52 12.70
C LEU A 220 19.11 -17.03 13.69
N ILE A 221 19.14 -15.75 14.01
CA ILE A 221 18.13 -15.07 14.82
C ILE A 221 17.03 -14.58 13.89
N VAL A 222 15.87 -15.25 13.92
CA VAL A 222 14.71 -14.93 13.07
C VAL A 222 13.58 -14.38 13.94
N PRO A 223 13.32 -13.06 13.95
CA PRO A 223 12.20 -12.46 14.68
C PRO A 223 10.85 -12.80 14.06
N GLY A 224 9.87 -13.17 14.90
CA GLY A 224 8.50 -13.50 14.48
C GLY A 224 8.27 -14.98 14.18
N LEU A 225 7.09 -15.48 14.52
CA LEU A 225 6.73 -16.90 14.31
C LEU A 225 6.57 -17.20 12.82
N ASP A 226 5.88 -16.33 12.07
CA ASP A 226 5.64 -16.52 10.64
C ASP A 226 6.95 -16.57 9.86
N ALA A 227 7.87 -15.66 10.16
CA ALA A 227 9.21 -15.63 9.57
C ALA A 227 9.99 -16.93 9.88
N LYS A 228 9.94 -17.42 11.13
CA LYS A 228 10.55 -18.71 11.51
C LYS A 228 9.94 -19.88 10.74
N LEU A 229 8.62 -19.92 10.62
CA LEU A 229 7.90 -20.94 9.86
C LEU A 229 8.29 -20.90 8.39
N THR A 230 8.44 -19.71 7.78
CA THR A 230 8.91 -19.56 6.40
C THR A 230 10.32 -20.12 6.22
N VAL A 231 11.26 -19.80 7.12
CA VAL A 231 12.63 -20.36 7.05
C VAL A 231 12.63 -21.88 7.20
N LEU A 232 11.81 -22.42 8.10
CA LEU A 232 11.65 -23.87 8.29
C LEU A 232 11.01 -24.54 7.07
N ALA A 233 9.92 -24.00 6.55
CA ALA A 233 9.23 -24.50 5.37
C ALA A 233 10.17 -24.47 4.14
N LYS A 234 10.97 -23.41 3.99
CA LYS A 234 11.94 -23.31 2.91
C LYS A 234 13.01 -24.40 2.99
N ARG A 235 13.40 -24.79 4.21
CA ARG A 235 14.38 -25.86 4.46
C ARG A 235 13.80 -27.26 4.21
N TRP A 236 12.57 -27.52 4.63
CA TRP A 236 11.98 -28.88 4.61
C TRP A 236 11.05 -29.15 3.44
N LEU A 237 10.35 -28.13 2.95
CA LEU A 237 9.36 -28.19 1.88
C LEU A 237 9.64 -27.14 0.78
N PRO A 238 10.88 -27.07 0.23
CA PRO A 238 11.26 -26.03 -0.70
C PRO A 238 10.36 -25.98 -1.94
N ARG A 239 9.89 -27.14 -2.43
CA ARG A 239 8.98 -27.22 -3.59
C ARG A 239 7.63 -26.55 -3.34
N VAL A 240 7.08 -26.69 -2.13
CA VAL A 240 5.80 -26.06 -1.76
C VAL A 240 6.00 -24.56 -1.64
N VAL A 241 7.08 -24.12 -0.99
CA VAL A 241 7.41 -22.70 -0.87
C VAL A 241 7.61 -22.05 -2.24
N TRP A 242 8.37 -22.71 -3.14
CA TRP A 242 8.51 -22.23 -4.51
C TRP A 242 7.18 -22.21 -5.25
N TRP A 243 6.38 -23.27 -5.15
CA TRP A 243 5.05 -23.28 -5.79
C TRP A 243 4.17 -22.11 -5.33
N VAL A 244 4.15 -21.78 -4.03
CA VAL A 244 3.39 -20.63 -3.52
C VAL A 244 3.95 -19.30 -4.06
N ILE A 245 5.28 -19.13 -4.02
CA ILE A 245 5.92 -17.89 -4.48
C ILE A 245 5.76 -17.71 -5.99
N ASP A 246 5.99 -18.76 -6.76
CA ASP A 246 5.86 -18.78 -8.21
C ASP A 246 4.40 -18.55 -8.60
N SER A 247 3.43 -19.14 -7.90
CA SER A 247 2.01 -18.89 -8.16
C SER A 247 1.64 -17.43 -7.88
N ASN A 248 2.08 -16.86 -6.75
CA ASN A 248 1.79 -15.46 -6.42
C ASN A 248 2.51 -14.49 -7.36
N THR A 249 3.72 -14.83 -7.80
CA THR A 249 4.53 -14.03 -8.73
C THR A 249 4.03 -14.15 -10.16
N GLN A 250 3.51 -15.31 -10.57
CA GLN A 250 2.84 -15.48 -11.86
C GLN A 250 1.47 -14.82 -11.88
N LEU A 251 0.70 -14.89 -10.80
CA LEU A 251 -0.56 -14.15 -10.66
C LEU A 251 -0.30 -12.64 -10.68
N SER A 252 0.76 -12.16 -10.01
CA SER A 252 1.13 -10.75 -10.04
C SER A 252 1.72 -10.33 -11.39
N ALA A 253 2.58 -11.13 -12.02
CA ALA A 253 3.08 -10.88 -13.37
C ALA A 253 1.97 -10.92 -14.43
N GLN A 254 0.99 -11.81 -14.31
CA GLN A 254 -0.21 -11.82 -15.15
C GLN A 254 -1.09 -10.58 -14.89
N SER A 255 -1.09 -10.03 -13.67
CA SER A 255 -1.78 -8.78 -13.34
C SER A 255 -1.01 -7.51 -13.74
N THR A 256 0.31 -7.60 -13.96
CA THR A 256 1.13 -6.49 -14.50
C THR A 256 1.27 -6.54 -16.02
N GLU A 257 1.14 -7.71 -16.65
CA GLU A 257 1.13 -7.89 -18.12
C GLU A 257 -0.25 -7.71 -18.79
N HIS A 258 -1.35 -7.67 -18.04
CA HIS A 258 -2.68 -7.58 -18.65
C HIS A 258 -3.37 -6.26 -18.33
N GLY A 259 -4.00 -5.68 -19.35
CA GLY A 259 -4.80 -4.45 -19.28
C GLY A 259 -6.08 -4.62 -18.46
N PHE A 260 -5.93 -5.03 -17.20
CA PHE A 260 -6.97 -5.24 -16.20
C PHE A 260 -6.56 -4.58 -14.86
N ALA A 261 -7.55 -4.43 -13.99
CA ALA A 261 -7.50 -3.72 -12.74
C ALA A 261 -6.60 -4.42 -11.73
N GLN A 262 -5.75 -3.65 -11.07
CA GLN A 262 -4.82 -4.16 -10.08
C GLN A 262 -5.37 -3.96 -8.66
N VAL A 263 -5.51 -5.07 -7.94
CA VAL A 263 -5.92 -5.11 -6.52
C VAL A 263 -5.02 -4.22 -5.64
N SER A 264 -3.72 -4.17 -5.91
CA SER A 264 -2.76 -3.32 -5.18
C SER A 264 -3.05 -1.82 -5.35
N ASN A 265 -3.43 -1.39 -6.55
CA ASN A 265 -3.77 0.01 -6.82
C ASN A 265 -5.06 0.40 -6.13
N LEU A 266 -6.09 -0.45 -6.25
CA LEU A 266 -7.37 -0.24 -5.55
C LEU A 266 -7.16 -0.14 -4.04
N LYS A 267 -6.34 -1.02 -3.44
CA LYS A 267 -6.04 -0.98 -2.00
C LYS A 267 -5.26 0.27 -1.61
N ARG A 268 -4.27 0.67 -2.41
CA ARG A 268 -3.50 1.91 -2.20
C ARG A 268 -4.42 3.14 -2.23
N ASP A 269 -5.33 3.18 -3.19
CA ASP A 269 -6.19 4.33 -3.43
C ASP A 269 -7.30 4.44 -2.38
N VAL A 270 -7.90 3.31 -1.96
CA VAL A 270 -8.80 3.30 -0.80
C VAL A 270 -8.05 3.75 0.46
N LEU A 271 -6.85 3.23 0.71
CA LEU A 271 -6.06 3.64 1.88
C LEU A 271 -5.71 5.14 1.85
N MET A 272 -5.41 5.69 0.67
CA MET A 272 -5.14 7.12 0.48
C MET A 272 -6.34 7.99 0.89
N LEU A 273 -7.56 7.50 0.61
CA LEU A 273 -8.82 8.19 0.90
C LEU A 273 -9.27 8.01 2.36
N THR A 274 -9.01 6.84 2.96
CA THR A 274 -9.47 6.53 4.33
C THR A 274 -8.48 6.90 5.42
N ASN A 275 -7.18 6.96 5.12
CA ASN A 275 -6.12 7.25 6.10
C ASN A 275 -5.84 8.75 6.21
N THR A 276 -6.83 9.51 6.66
CA THR A 276 -6.76 10.96 6.88
C THR A 276 -6.71 11.30 8.37
N GLU A 277 -6.17 12.48 8.70
CA GLU A 277 -6.08 12.92 10.11
C GLU A 277 -7.44 13.24 10.73
N GLN A 278 -8.41 13.66 9.91
CA GLN A 278 -9.81 13.92 10.25
C GLN A 278 -10.71 13.30 9.17
N PRO A 279 -12.01 13.07 9.45
CA PRO A 279 -12.95 12.56 8.45
C PRO A 279 -13.03 13.45 7.21
N ARG A 280 -13.19 12.85 6.03
CA ARG A 280 -13.31 13.56 4.75
C ARG A 280 -14.73 14.13 4.53
N ASN A 281 -15.30 14.78 5.54
CA ASN A 281 -16.65 15.36 5.48
C ASN A 281 -16.59 16.88 5.25
N TYR A 282 -17.76 17.51 5.08
CA TYR A 282 -17.88 18.93 4.81
C TYR A 282 -17.41 19.87 5.95
N GLU A 283 -17.26 19.36 7.17
CA GLU A 283 -16.77 20.13 8.32
C GLU A 283 -15.24 20.29 8.28
N HIS A 284 -14.56 19.51 7.45
CA HIS A 284 -13.10 19.47 7.28
C HIS A 284 -12.69 19.80 5.83
N PRO A 285 -12.97 21.02 5.32
CA PRO A 285 -12.67 21.40 3.95
C PRO A 285 -11.17 21.27 3.60
N GLU A 286 -10.27 21.43 4.56
CA GLU A 286 -8.84 21.21 4.39
C GLU A 286 -8.47 19.75 4.05
N VAL A 287 -9.21 18.78 4.59
CA VAL A 287 -9.03 17.36 4.26
C VAL A 287 -9.56 17.08 2.87
N LEU A 288 -10.76 17.59 2.54
CA LEU A 288 -11.34 17.49 1.20
C LEU A 288 -10.41 18.09 0.14
N ASP A 289 -9.80 19.23 0.43
CA ASP A 289 -8.84 19.90 -0.44
C ASP A 289 -7.57 19.08 -0.66
N SER A 290 -7.03 18.48 0.41
CA SER A 290 -5.87 17.60 0.36
C SER A 290 -6.15 16.34 -0.45
N LEU A 291 -7.32 15.73 -0.27
CA LEU A 291 -7.74 14.57 -1.07
C LEU A 291 -7.98 14.93 -2.53
N ALA A 292 -8.63 16.06 -2.82
CA ALA A 292 -8.80 16.55 -4.18
C ALA A 292 -7.44 16.73 -4.89
N ALA A 293 -6.41 17.21 -4.18
CA ALA A 293 -5.06 17.31 -4.69
C ALA A 293 -4.44 15.95 -5.01
N LYS A 294 -4.56 14.96 -4.11
CA LYS A 294 -4.05 13.60 -4.35
C LYS A 294 -4.78 12.89 -5.50
N ILE A 295 -6.09 13.06 -5.61
CA ILE A 295 -6.90 12.54 -6.71
C ILE A 295 -6.47 13.19 -8.04
N HIS A 296 -6.26 14.51 -8.03
CA HIS A 296 -5.77 15.25 -9.20
C HIS A 296 -4.42 14.72 -9.66
N GLU A 297 -3.45 14.59 -8.74
CA GLU A 297 -2.13 14.04 -9.03
C GLU A 297 -2.21 12.63 -9.61
N SER A 298 -3.04 11.75 -9.03
CA SER A 298 -3.24 10.38 -9.52
C SER A 298 -3.80 10.35 -10.95
N LEU A 299 -4.82 11.16 -11.23
CA LEU A 299 -5.42 11.26 -12.56
C LEU A 299 -4.45 11.90 -13.57
N ALA A 300 -3.62 12.86 -13.16
CA ALA A 300 -2.71 13.60 -14.03
C ALA A 300 -1.59 12.71 -14.61
N ILE A 301 -1.31 11.56 -13.99
CA ILE A 301 -0.36 10.57 -14.51
C ILE A 301 -0.87 9.92 -15.80
N HIS A 302 -2.20 9.76 -15.92
CA HIS A 302 -2.81 8.90 -16.94
C HIS A 302 -3.70 9.66 -17.94
N CYS A 303 -4.27 10.80 -17.54
CA CYS A 303 -5.26 11.52 -18.34
C CYS A 303 -4.65 12.63 -19.19
N ASP A 304 -5.30 12.96 -20.32
CA ASP A 304 -4.87 14.00 -21.25
C ASP A 304 -4.92 15.42 -20.63
N SER A 305 -5.87 15.63 -19.71
CA SER A 305 -5.99 16.86 -18.94
C SER A 305 -6.71 16.63 -17.62
N VAL A 306 -6.31 17.34 -16.57
CA VAL A 306 -6.96 17.32 -15.25
C VAL A 306 -7.07 18.72 -14.69
N TYR A 307 -8.25 19.10 -14.19
CA TYR A 307 -8.51 20.42 -13.62
C TYR A 307 -9.57 20.37 -12.52
N TYR A 308 -9.66 21.44 -11.73
CA TYR A 308 -10.68 21.60 -10.70
C TYR A 308 -11.88 22.38 -11.23
N GLN A 309 -13.09 21.94 -10.88
CA GLN A 309 -14.29 22.77 -10.95
C GLN A 309 -14.61 23.24 -9.53
N THR A 310 -14.26 24.49 -9.22
CA THR A 310 -14.48 25.10 -7.91
C THR A 310 -15.85 25.76 -7.82
N PHE A 311 -16.51 25.68 -6.66
CA PHE A 311 -17.77 26.34 -6.39
C PHE A 311 -17.88 26.72 -4.90
N ASP A 312 -18.67 27.76 -4.61
CA ASP A 312 -18.87 28.29 -3.26
C ASP A 312 -20.16 27.73 -2.65
N VAL A 313 -20.07 27.30 -1.39
CA VAL A 313 -21.21 26.92 -0.56
C VAL A 313 -21.08 27.68 0.76
N GLN A 314 -21.91 28.72 0.92
CA GLN A 314 -21.97 29.53 2.14
C GLN A 314 -20.62 30.18 2.52
N GLY A 315 -19.82 30.61 1.54
CA GLY A 315 -18.52 31.23 1.76
C GLY A 315 -17.35 30.24 1.90
N GLN A 316 -17.62 28.94 1.84
CA GLN A 316 -16.59 27.91 1.75
C GLN A 316 -16.47 27.40 0.32
N VAL A 317 -15.24 27.37 -0.20
CA VAL A 317 -14.95 26.86 -1.55
C VAL A 317 -14.72 25.37 -1.50
N TYR A 318 -15.44 24.65 -2.36
CA TYR A 318 -15.29 23.21 -2.62
C TYR A 318 -14.91 22.98 -4.08
N ARG A 319 -14.49 21.76 -4.44
CA ARG A 319 -14.05 21.46 -5.80
C ARG A 319 -14.36 20.04 -6.23
N ASN A 320 -14.84 19.88 -7.45
CA ASN A 320 -14.76 18.59 -8.14
C ASN A 320 -13.38 18.46 -8.79
N VAL A 321 -12.88 17.23 -8.91
CA VAL A 321 -11.69 16.91 -9.71
C VAL A 321 -12.14 16.29 -11.02
N ILE A 322 -11.80 16.91 -12.15
CA ILE A 322 -12.22 16.48 -13.48
C ILE A 322 -10.99 16.08 -14.28
N ALA A 323 -11.04 14.89 -14.89
CA ALA A 323 -10.01 14.39 -15.79
C ALA A 323 -10.60 13.90 -17.11
N ILE A 324 -9.86 14.05 -18.20
CA ILE A 324 -10.34 13.75 -19.55
C ILE A 324 -9.37 12.79 -20.25
N ILE A 325 -9.92 11.77 -20.90
CA ILE A 325 -9.23 10.88 -21.83
C ILE A 325 -9.96 10.84 -23.17
N GLY A 326 -9.22 10.87 -24.28
CA GLY A 326 -9.72 10.59 -25.61
C GLY A 326 -9.85 11.81 -26.53
N PRO A 327 -10.30 11.60 -27.78
CA PRO A 327 -10.25 12.62 -28.82
C PRO A 327 -11.07 13.87 -28.46
N LYS A 328 -10.46 15.05 -28.68
CA LYS A 328 -11.13 16.34 -28.52
C LYS A 328 -12.35 16.42 -29.45
N ASN A 329 -13.45 16.98 -28.95
CA ASN A 329 -14.74 17.16 -29.66
C ASN A 329 -15.50 15.87 -30.01
N ALA A 330 -15.12 14.72 -29.47
CA ALA A 330 -15.93 13.51 -29.61
C ALA A 330 -17.13 13.52 -28.64
N GLU A 331 -18.10 12.63 -28.88
CA GLU A 331 -19.20 12.41 -27.93
C GLU A 331 -18.63 12.02 -26.55
N LYS A 332 -19.21 12.53 -25.47
CA LYS A 332 -18.66 12.37 -24.11
C LYS A 332 -19.44 11.33 -23.30
N ILE A 333 -18.73 10.52 -22.52
CA ILE A 333 -19.26 9.69 -21.44
C ILE A 333 -18.69 10.21 -20.13
N VAL A 334 -19.53 10.41 -19.12
CA VAL A 334 -19.08 10.79 -17.79
C VAL A 334 -19.00 9.54 -16.91
N VAL A 335 -17.92 9.36 -16.19
CA VAL A 335 -17.81 8.38 -15.09
C VAL A 335 -17.51 9.16 -13.82
N GLY A 336 -18.23 8.90 -12.72
CA GLY A 336 -17.95 9.64 -11.49
C GLY A 336 -18.29 8.89 -10.21
N ALA A 337 -17.71 9.38 -9.13
CA ALA A 337 -17.84 8.88 -7.76
C ALA A 337 -17.59 10.03 -6.79
N HIS A 338 -18.21 10.02 -5.61
CA HIS A 338 -17.97 11.07 -4.61
C HIS A 338 -16.83 10.68 -3.66
N TYR A 339 -16.07 11.69 -3.21
CA TYR A 339 -14.92 11.51 -2.32
C TYR A 339 -15.13 12.10 -0.93
N ASP A 340 -16.33 12.58 -0.58
CA ASP A 340 -16.72 12.93 0.79
C ASP A 340 -17.43 11.78 1.53
N VAL A 341 -17.59 11.90 2.87
CA VAL A 341 -18.28 10.92 3.73
C VAL A 341 -19.40 11.54 4.58
N ALA A 342 -20.39 10.72 4.91
CA ALA A 342 -21.34 11.00 5.99
C ALA A 342 -20.68 10.95 7.38
N GLY A 343 -20.78 12.06 8.12
CA GLY A 343 -20.33 12.12 9.52
C GLY A 343 -18.85 11.82 9.68
N ASN A 344 -18.48 11.03 10.69
CA ASN A 344 -17.08 10.82 11.08
C ASN A 344 -16.50 9.45 10.67
N GLN A 345 -17.13 8.77 9.72
CA GLN A 345 -16.66 7.45 9.25
C GLN A 345 -15.45 7.58 8.30
N ASP A 346 -14.75 6.47 8.10
CA ASP A 346 -13.68 6.39 7.09
C ASP A 346 -14.27 6.34 5.67
N GLY A 347 -15.44 5.68 5.54
CA GLY A 347 -16.17 5.55 4.29
C GLY A 347 -15.43 4.65 3.29
N ALA A 348 -14.96 3.49 3.73
CA ALA A 348 -14.16 2.61 2.87
C ALA A 348 -14.97 2.08 1.69
N ASP A 349 -16.17 1.54 1.93
CA ASP A 349 -17.07 1.18 0.84
C ASP A 349 -17.76 2.45 0.32
N ASP A 350 -18.13 3.37 1.22
CA ASP A 350 -18.94 4.57 0.95
C ASP A 350 -18.17 5.90 1.11
N ASN A 351 -17.56 6.45 0.06
CA ASN A 351 -17.42 5.86 -1.27
C ASN A 351 -15.97 5.85 -1.76
N ALA A 352 -15.01 5.57 -0.84
CA ALA A 352 -13.61 5.41 -1.23
C ALA A 352 -13.44 4.28 -2.26
N SER A 353 -14.27 3.24 -2.19
CA SER A 353 -14.30 2.16 -3.19
C SER A 353 -14.65 2.66 -4.59
N GLY A 354 -15.67 3.54 -4.74
CA GLY A 354 -16.05 4.12 -6.03
C GLY A 354 -14.95 4.99 -6.63
N VAL A 355 -14.31 5.83 -5.81
CA VAL A 355 -13.20 6.70 -6.25
C VAL A 355 -11.97 5.88 -6.64
N ALA A 356 -11.61 4.84 -5.88
CA ALA A 356 -10.52 3.95 -6.27
C ALA A 356 -10.82 3.21 -7.60
N GLY A 357 -12.07 2.79 -7.82
CA GLY A 357 -12.51 2.25 -9.11
C GLY A 357 -12.42 3.26 -10.25
N LEU A 358 -12.74 4.53 -9.98
CA LEU A 358 -12.62 5.64 -10.94
C LEU A 358 -11.16 5.85 -11.37
N LEU A 359 -10.23 5.89 -10.42
CA LEU A 359 -8.79 6.10 -10.66
C LEU A 359 -8.20 4.94 -11.48
N GLU A 360 -8.51 3.70 -11.10
CA GLU A 360 -8.00 2.52 -11.78
C GLU A 360 -8.58 2.38 -13.19
N LEU A 361 -9.86 2.71 -13.38
CA LEU A 361 -10.48 2.74 -14.71
C LEU A 361 -9.82 3.79 -15.63
N ALA A 362 -9.47 4.96 -15.10
CA ALA A 362 -8.73 5.99 -15.84
C ALA A 362 -7.35 5.48 -16.28
N ARG A 363 -6.61 4.82 -15.38
CA ARG A 363 -5.34 4.16 -15.71
C ARG A 363 -5.48 3.14 -16.85
N LEU A 364 -6.53 2.32 -16.82
CA LEU A 364 -6.77 1.31 -17.85
C LEU A 364 -7.13 1.94 -19.20
N LEU A 365 -8.09 2.88 -19.22
CA LEU A 365 -8.56 3.50 -20.46
C LEU A 365 -7.51 4.42 -21.09
N SER A 366 -6.57 4.98 -20.33
CA SER A 366 -5.46 5.79 -20.87
C SER A 366 -4.56 5.04 -21.86
N LYS A 367 -4.58 3.71 -21.81
CA LYS A 367 -3.79 2.83 -22.68
C LYS A 367 -4.54 2.44 -23.95
N GLU A 368 -5.80 2.84 -24.09
CA GLU A 368 -6.68 2.44 -25.18
C GLU A 368 -6.94 3.60 -26.13
N THR A 369 -7.22 3.28 -27.39
CA THR A 369 -7.70 4.27 -28.37
C THR A 369 -9.22 4.25 -28.41
N LEU A 370 -9.85 5.31 -27.90
CA LEU A 370 -11.31 5.44 -27.84
C LEU A 370 -11.84 6.35 -28.95
N ASN A 371 -13.05 6.05 -29.44
CA ASN A 371 -13.75 6.88 -30.45
C ASN A 371 -14.61 7.99 -29.82
N TYR A 372 -14.63 8.07 -28.50
CA TYR A 372 -15.41 8.99 -27.70
C TYR A 372 -14.53 9.49 -26.56
N GLN A 373 -14.95 10.59 -25.92
CA GLN A 373 -14.25 11.17 -24.79
C GLN A 373 -14.80 10.58 -23.48
N VAL A 374 -13.93 10.25 -22.54
CA VAL A 374 -14.32 9.88 -21.17
C VAL A 374 -13.91 10.99 -20.23
N GLU A 375 -14.88 11.52 -19.51
CA GLU A 375 -14.70 12.52 -18.46
C GLU A 375 -14.89 11.85 -17.10
N PHE A 376 -13.80 11.70 -16.35
CA PHE A 376 -13.80 11.19 -14.99
C PHE A 376 -14.03 12.35 -14.04
N VAL A 377 -14.96 12.20 -13.10
CA VAL A 377 -15.27 13.26 -12.14
C VAL A 377 -15.35 12.70 -10.72
N ALA A 378 -14.44 13.14 -9.86
CA ALA A 378 -14.54 12.92 -8.43
C ALA A 378 -15.34 14.09 -7.81
N TYR A 379 -16.52 13.79 -7.26
CA TYR A 379 -17.43 14.78 -6.69
C TYR A 379 -17.22 14.97 -5.19
N THR A 380 -17.53 16.17 -4.72
CA THR A 380 -17.60 16.48 -3.28
C THR A 380 -19.02 16.87 -2.89
N LEU A 381 -19.33 16.76 -1.62
CA LEU A 381 -20.63 17.13 -1.02
C LEU A 381 -21.81 16.31 -1.56
N GLU A 382 -21.58 15.03 -1.83
CA GLU A 382 -22.68 14.09 -2.09
C GLU A 382 -23.47 13.87 -0.81
N GLU A 383 -22.78 13.77 0.33
CA GLU A 383 -23.33 13.25 1.58
C GLU A 383 -24.16 14.30 2.35
N PRO A 384 -25.00 13.89 3.32
CA PRO A 384 -25.70 14.82 4.21
C PRO A 384 -24.72 15.80 4.89
N PRO A 385 -25.08 17.10 5.00
CA PRO A 385 -26.41 17.68 4.77
C PRO A 385 -26.68 18.14 3.33
N PHE A 386 -25.75 17.96 2.39
CA PHE A 386 -25.86 18.50 1.03
C PHE A 386 -26.51 17.55 0.04
N PHE A 387 -26.65 16.28 0.39
CA PHE A 387 -27.39 15.29 -0.39
C PHE A 387 -28.74 15.83 -0.89
N ARG A 388 -28.98 15.69 -2.20
CA ARG A 388 -30.15 16.20 -2.96
C ARG A 388 -30.32 17.72 -3.02
N THR A 389 -29.30 18.49 -2.71
CA THR A 389 -29.32 19.95 -2.86
C THR A 389 -28.60 20.41 -4.13
N GLU A 390 -28.71 21.70 -4.45
CA GLU A 390 -27.94 22.31 -5.54
C GLU A 390 -26.44 22.49 -5.22
N TYR A 391 -26.02 22.16 -4.00
CA TYR A 391 -24.64 22.27 -3.54
C TYR A 391 -23.82 20.99 -3.75
N MET A 392 -24.45 19.89 -4.19
CA MET A 392 -23.72 18.67 -4.54
C MET A 392 -22.78 18.93 -5.71
N GLY A 393 -21.56 18.39 -5.64
CA GLY A 393 -20.59 18.47 -6.73
C GLY A 393 -21.15 17.95 -8.05
N SER A 394 -21.90 16.85 -8.04
CA SER A 394 -22.55 16.30 -9.23
C SER A 394 -23.67 17.18 -9.79
N TYR A 395 -24.38 17.94 -8.94
CA TYR A 395 -25.35 18.93 -9.41
C TYR A 395 -24.65 20.06 -10.15
N ILE A 396 -23.60 20.64 -9.56
CA ILE A 396 -22.80 21.71 -10.18
C ILE A 396 -22.24 21.25 -11.52
N HIS A 397 -21.71 20.03 -11.58
CA HIS A 397 -21.18 19.47 -12.81
C HIS A 397 -22.27 19.27 -13.88
N ALA A 398 -23.35 18.55 -13.56
CA ALA A 398 -24.43 18.29 -14.51
C ALA A 398 -25.11 19.58 -15.01
N LYS A 399 -25.29 20.57 -14.12
CA LYS A 399 -25.77 21.91 -14.49
C LYS A 399 -24.81 22.59 -15.45
N SER A 400 -23.50 22.52 -15.21
CA SER A 400 -22.50 23.13 -16.10
C SER A 400 -22.51 22.52 -17.50
N LEU A 401 -22.73 21.20 -17.63
CA LEU A 401 -22.90 20.54 -18.93
C LEU A 401 -24.14 21.09 -19.65
N ARG A 402 -25.26 21.21 -18.92
CA ARG A 402 -26.53 21.70 -19.45
C ARG A 402 -26.45 23.16 -19.90
N ASP A 403 -25.88 24.02 -19.07
CA ASP A 403 -25.75 25.46 -19.35
C ASP A 403 -24.83 25.74 -20.55
N ASN A 404 -23.81 24.90 -20.76
CA ASN A 404 -22.93 24.98 -21.92
C ASN A 404 -23.47 24.22 -23.15
N GLY A 405 -24.71 23.71 -23.10
CA GLY A 405 -25.32 22.96 -24.20
C GLY A 405 -24.58 21.66 -24.56
N GLN A 406 -23.77 21.11 -23.64
CA GLN A 406 -23.03 19.88 -23.88
C GLN A 406 -23.97 18.68 -23.85
N GLN A 407 -23.95 17.90 -24.92
CA GLN A 407 -24.61 16.60 -25.00
C GLN A 407 -23.60 15.52 -24.59
N ILE A 408 -24.03 14.60 -23.74
CA ILE A 408 -23.26 13.42 -23.35
C ILE A 408 -24.05 12.17 -23.71
N LYS A 409 -23.35 11.07 -24.04
CA LYS A 409 -23.97 9.77 -24.31
C LYS A 409 -24.68 9.25 -23.05
N GLY A 410 -24.06 9.48 -21.90
CA GLY A 410 -24.63 9.28 -20.58
C GLY A 410 -23.57 9.30 -19.47
N MET A 411 -24.02 9.12 -18.24
CA MET A 411 -23.20 9.11 -17.03
C MET A 411 -23.26 7.75 -16.32
N ILE A 412 -22.11 7.29 -15.82
CA ILE A 412 -21.96 6.08 -15.01
C ILE A 412 -21.47 6.51 -13.63
N CYS A 413 -22.29 6.28 -12.62
CA CYS A 413 -21.94 6.51 -11.23
C CYS A 413 -21.36 5.23 -10.62
N LEU A 414 -20.18 5.32 -9.99
CA LEU A 414 -19.59 4.24 -9.19
C LEU A 414 -19.91 4.52 -7.72
N GLU A 415 -20.71 3.64 -7.13
CA GLU A 415 -21.26 3.85 -5.79
C GLU A 415 -21.16 2.57 -4.97
N MET A 416 -20.29 2.53 -3.96
CA MET A 416 -20.07 1.34 -3.11
C MET A 416 -19.85 0.06 -3.94
N ILE A 417 -18.61 -0.18 -4.36
CA ILE A 417 -18.26 -1.31 -5.22
C ILE A 417 -17.37 -2.35 -4.53
N GLY A 418 -17.11 -2.21 -3.23
CA GLY A 418 -16.11 -2.99 -2.48
C GLY A 418 -16.67 -4.03 -1.50
N TYR A 419 -17.87 -3.86 -0.95
CA TYR A 419 -18.43 -4.79 0.05
C TYR A 419 -19.21 -5.98 -0.55
N TYR A 420 -18.81 -7.21 -0.18
CA TYR A 420 -19.45 -8.46 -0.65
C TYR A 420 -19.54 -9.53 0.44
N SER A 421 -20.50 -10.44 0.30
CA SER A 421 -20.65 -11.62 1.18
C SER A 421 -21.30 -12.79 0.45
N ASP A 422 -20.73 -13.99 0.61
CA ASP A 422 -21.26 -15.26 0.10
C ASP A 422 -22.18 -15.99 1.10
N GLU A 423 -22.34 -15.43 2.31
CA GLU A 423 -23.20 -15.97 3.35
C GLU A 423 -24.67 -15.93 2.92
N GLU A 424 -25.43 -16.94 3.32
CA GLU A 424 -26.87 -16.91 3.11
C GLU A 424 -27.51 -15.79 3.94
N HIS A 425 -28.53 -15.14 3.36
CA HIS A 425 -29.25 -14.03 3.99
C HIS A 425 -28.39 -12.78 4.24
N SER A 426 -27.26 -12.64 3.53
CA SER A 426 -26.44 -11.45 3.59
C SER A 426 -26.98 -10.30 2.71
N GLN A 427 -28.17 -10.44 2.12
CA GLN A 427 -28.79 -9.46 1.24
C GLN A 427 -30.29 -9.36 1.53
N ASP A 428 -30.71 -8.15 1.88
CA ASP A 428 -32.09 -7.79 2.11
C ASP A 428 -32.66 -6.99 0.93
N TYR A 429 -33.97 -6.77 0.91
CA TYR A 429 -34.64 -5.95 -0.09
C TYR A 429 -35.84 -5.25 0.54
N PRO A 430 -36.23 -4.07 0.04
CA PRO A 430 -37.44 -3.39 0.51
C PRO A 430 -38.71 -4.19 0.17
N ILE A 431 -38.66 -5.04 -0.86
CA ILE A 431 -39.78 -5.86 -1.33
C ILE A 431 -39.33 -7.33 -1.37
N GLY A 432 -39.96 -8.19 -0.56
CA GLY A 432 -39.55 -9.59 -0.41
C GLY A 432 -39.57 -10.44 -1.69
N LEU A 433 -40.39 -10.06 -2.69
CA LEU A 433 -40.40 -10.73 -4.01
C LEU A 433 -39.08 -10.56 -4.77
N LEU A 434 -38.33 -9.47 -4.55
CA LEU A 434 -37.06 -9.20 -5.21
C LEU A 434 -36.01 -10.29 -4.90
N ARG A 435 -36.06 -10.88 -3.70
CA ARG A 435 -35.17 -11.99 -3.30
C ARG A 435 -35.26 -13.20 -4.26
N TRP A 436 -36.40 -13.44 -4.91
CA TRP A 436 -36.54 -14.53 -5.88
C TRP A 436 -35.83 -14.24 -7.20
N PHE A 437 -35.69 -12.97 -7.58
CA PHE A 437 -35.02 -12.55 -8.82
C PHE A 437 -33.53 -12.27 -8.62
N TYR A 438 -33.18 -11.70 -7.46
CA TYR A 438 -31.83 -11.23 -7.16
C TYR A 438 -31.11 -12.10 -6.11
N GLY A 439 -31.70 -13.20 -5.64
CA GLY A 439 -31.07 -14.09 -4.65
C GLY A 439 -31.05 -13.51 -3.23
N ASN A 440 -30.42 -14.20 -2.29
CA ASN A 440 -30.31 -13.79 -0.87
C ASN A 440 -28.84 -13.66 -0.39
N LYS A 441 -27.89 -13.67 -1.33
CA LYS A 441 -26.45 -13.51 -1.09
C LYS A 441 -25.98 -12.21 -1.69
N GLY A 442 -25.13 -11.49 -0.98
CA GLY A 442 -24.58 -10.20 -1.37
C GLY A 442 -23.28 -10.33 -2.17
N ASN A 443 -23.25 -11.23 -3.16
CA ASN A 443 -22.04 -11.57 -3.93
C ASN A 443 -22.12 -11.13 -5.41
N PHE A 444 -22.90 -10.08 -5.68
CA PHE A 444 -23.15 -9.56 -7.02
C PHE A 444 -23.08 -8.03 -7.05
N ILE A 445 -22.78 -7.47 -8.23
CA ILE A 445 -22.87 -6.05 -8.53
C ILE A 445 -24.18 -5.75 -9.29
N THR A 446 -24.72 -4.53 -9.14
CA THR A 446 -26.00 -4.13 -9.74
C THR A 446 -25.87 -2.84 -10.54
N LEU A 447 -26.43 -2.87 -11.76
CA LEU A 447 -26.69 -1.69 -12.58
C LEU A 447 -28.09 -1.15 -12.26
N VAL A 448 -28.17 -0.05 -11.52
CA VAL A 448 -29.41 0.61 -11.11
C VAL A 448 -29.80 1.70 -12.11
N GLN A 449 -31.04 1.67 -12.57
CA GLN A 449 -31.55 2.52 -13.66
C GLN A 449 -32.97 3.00 -13.38
N LYS A 450 -33.33 4.17 -13.90
CA LYS A 450 -34.71 4.64 -13.92
C LYS A 450 -35.53 4.01 -15.04
N PHE A 451 -36.86 3.92 -14.86
CA PHE A 451 -37.76 3.60 -15.97
C PHE A 451 -37.65 4.63 -17.10
N GLY A 452 -37.83 4.16 -18.33
CA GLY A 452 -37.65 5.00 -19.53
C GLY A 452 -36.20 5.29 -19.90
N GLY A 453 -35.22 4.62 -19.25
CA GLY A 453 -33.80 4.74 -19.57
C GLY A 453 -33.46 4.51 -21.05
N GLY A 454 -32.43 5.23 -21.52
CA GLY A 454 -32.09 5.39 -22.93
C GLY A 454 -31.44 4.18 -23.60
N SER A 455 -30.88 4.40 -24.80
CA SER A 455 -30.02 3.43 -25.49
C SER A 455 -28.72 3.18 -24.71
N PHE A 456 -28.18 4.21 -24.06
CA PHE A 456 -26.97 4.16 -23.24
C PHE A 456 -27.05 3.12 -22.12
N ASP A 457 -28.06 3.23 -21.25
CA ASP A 457 -28.29 2.30 -20.12
C ASP A 457 -28.33 0.84 -20.57
N ARG A 458 -28.99 0.59 -21.71
CA ARG A 458 -29.08 -0.75 -22.31
C ARG A 458 -27.75 -1.24 -22.87
N GLN A 459 -26.94 -0.36 -23.47
CA GLN A 459 -25.62 -0.70 -23.97
C GLN A 459 -24.69 -1.08 -22.83
N ILE A 460 -24.60 -0.26 -21.77
CA ILE A 460 -23.75 -0.55 -20.61
C ILE A 460 -24.19 -1.83 -19.90
N THR A 461 -25.51 -2.02 -19.71
CA THR A 461 -26.00 -3.26 -19.08
C THR A 461 -25.67 -4.51 -19.88
N ARG A 462 -25.82 -4.46 -21.20
CA ARG A 462 -25.49 -5.61 -22.05
C ARG A 462 -23.97 -5.83 -22.08
N GLY A 463 -23.20 -4.74 -22.21
CA GLY A 463 -21.75 -4.77 -22.26
C GLY A 463 -21.14 -5.39 -21.01
N MET A 464 -21.48 -4.90 -19.82
CA MET A 464 -20.96 -5.46 -18.56
C MET A 464 -21.42 -6.90 -18.34
N LYS A 465 -22.72 -7.20 -18.47
CA LYS A 465 -23.23 -8.58 -18.31
C LYS A 465 -22.61 -9.58 -19.29
N SER A 466 -22.20 -9.14 -20.48
CA SER A 466 -21.57 -10.02 -21.46
C SER A 466 -20.13 -10.40 -21.11
N GLN A 467 -19.46 -9.64 -20.23
CA GLN A 467 -18.10 -9.99 -19.79
C GLN A 467 -18.13 -11.14 -18.78
N ASN A 468 -19.15 -11.20 -17.92
CA ASN A 468 -19.39 -12.30 -16.99
C ASN A 468 -18.17 -12.61 -16.09
N LEU A 469 -17.50 -11.57 -15.61
CA LEU A 469 -16.37 -11.65 -14.69
C LEU A 469 -16.85 -11.68 -13.23
N ILE A 470 -17.94 -10.96 -12.94
CA ILE A 470 -18.63 -10.97 -11.65
C ILE A 470 -20.14 -11.17 -11.87
N PRO A 471 -20.90 -11.79 -10.95
CA PRO A 471 -22.34 -11.82 -11.07
C PRO A 471 -22.92 -10.40 -11.17
N THR A 472 -23.38 -10.04 -12.36
CA THR A 472 -23.86 -8.69 -12.67
C THR A 472 -25.37 -8.69 -12.90
N LYS A 473 -26.10 -7.96 -12.05
CA LYS A 473 -27.56 -7.82 -12.10
C LYS A 473 -27.94 -6.42 -12.58
N SER A 474 -29.17 -6.27 -13.02
CA SER A 474 -29.70 -4.96 -13.42
C SER A 474 -31.05 -4.75 -12.79
N PHE A 475 -31.23 -3.60 -12.16
CA PHE A 475 -32.49 -3.20 -11.55
C PHE A 475 -33.03 -1.96 -12.26
N LYS A 476 -34.31 -1.99 -12.61
CA LYS A 476 -35.04 -0.85 -13.17
C LYS A 476 -36.20 -0.52 -12.25
N GLY A 477 -36.23 0.72 -11.74
CA GLY A 477 -37.28 1.19 -10.86
C GLY A 477 -37.67 2.65 -11.13
N PRO A 478 -38.74 3.14 -10.49
CA PRO A 478 -39.03 4.57 -10.50
C PRO A 478 -37.98 5.30 -9.64
N ALA A 479 -37.61 6.52 -10.02
CA ALA A 479 -36.64 7.32 -9.25
C ALA A 479 -37.08 7.56 -7.80
N SER A 480 -38.40 7.54 -7.52
CA SER A 480 -38.96 7.68 -6.17
C SER A 480 -38.78 6.46 -5.27
N LEU A 481 -38.30 5.32 -5.78
CA LEU A 481 -38.06 4.13 -4.97
C LEU A 481 -36.73 4.29 -4.22
N THR A 482 -36.77 4.14 -2.89
CA THR A 482 -35.60 4.21 -2.00
C THR A 482 -34.43 3.40 -2.55
N GLY A 483 -33.24 4.00 -2.66
CA GLY A 483 -32.02 3.34 -3.16
C GLY A 483 -31.83 3.38 -4.69
N VAL A 484 -32.80 3.89 -5.47
CA VAL A 484 -32.67 4.02 -6.93
C VAL A 484 -31.93 5.29 -7.33
N ASP A 485 -32.16 6.38 -6.60
CA ASP A 485 -31.59 7.71 -6.84
C ASP A 485 -30.65 8.14 -5.71
N PHE A 486 -30.02 7.18 -5.01
CA PHE A 486 -29.14 7.40 -3.86
C PHE A 486 -27.68 7.52 -4.26
N SER A 487 -27.37 8.36 -5.26
CA SER A 487 -26.02 8.81 -5.58
C SER A 487 -26.06 9.90 -6.68
N ASP A 488 -24.89 10.37 -7.11
CA ASP A 488 -24.64 11.46 -8.03
C ASP A 488 -25.43 11.42 -9.35
N HIS A 489 -25.78 10.24 -9.86
CA HIS A 489 -26.57 10.07 -11.09
C HIS A 489 -27.96 10.71 -11.00
N LEU A 490 -28.49 10.93 -9.79
CA LEU A 490 -29.77 11.62 -9.57
C LEU A 490 -29.77 13.03 -10.18
N ASN A 491 -28.63 13.73 -10.09
CA ASN A 491 -28.48 15.10 -10.60
C ASN A 491 -28.41 15.12 -12.13
N TYR A 492 -27.82 14.11 -12.74
CA TYR A 492 -27.85 13.94 -14.20
C TYR A 492 -29.26 13.69 -14.71
N TRP A 493 -30.05 12.88 -14.00
CA TRP A 493 -31.46 12.70 -14.34
C TRP A 493 -32.27 13.99 -14.24
N LYS A 494 -31.98 14.86 -13.27
CA LYS A 494 -32.63 16.17 -13.11
C LYS A 494 -32.39 17.11 -14.29
N PHE A 495 -31.26 16.96 -14.99
CA PHE A 495 -30.92 17.73 -16.19
C PHE A 495 -31.16 16.96 -17.50
N ASP A 496 -32.02 15.95 -17.48
CA ASP A 496 -32.44 15.13 -18.63
C ASP A 496 -31.31 14.32 -19.30
N TYR A 497 -30.21 14.05 -18.60
CA TYR A 497 -29.17 13.14 -19.08
C TYR A 497 -29.51 11.67 -18.78
N ASN A 498 -29.08 10.77 -19.68
CA ASN A 498 -29.05 9.35 -19.38
C ASN A 498 -27.99 9.08 -18.32
N ALA A 499 -28.34 8.35 -17.28
CA ALA A 499 -27.38 7.99 -16.23
C ALA A 499 -27.79 6.68 -15.55
N LEU A 500 -26.79 5.94 -15.07
CA LEU A 500 -26.99 4.73 -14.27
C LEU A 500 -25.97 4.69 -13.14
N MET A 501 -26.27 3.90 -12.12
CA MET A 501 -25.38 3.64 -10.99
C MET A 501 -24.94 2.17 -10.99
N ILE A 502 -23.65 1.94 -10.79
CA ILE A 502 -23.04 0.64 -10.55
C ILE A 502 -22.76 0.56 -9.05
N THR A 503 -23.45 -0.36 -8.38
CA THR A 503 -23.35 -0.51 -6.92
C THR A 503 -23.44 -1.96 -6.49
N ASN A 504 -22.79 -2.30 -5.39
CA ASN A 504 -22.99 -3.54 -4.67
C ASN A 504 -24.33 -3.54 -3.90
N THR A 505 -25.19 -2.53 -4.02
CA THR A 505 -26.46 -2.42 -3.27
C THR A 505 -26.27 -2.40 -1.75
N SER A 506 -25.19 -1.78 -1.28
CA SER A 506 -24.80 -1.70 0.13
C SER A 506 -25.92 -1.22 1.05
N PHE A 507 -26.81 -0.33 0.58
CA PHE A 507 -28.03 0.09 1.30
C PHE A 507 -28.90 -1.07 1.83
N TYR A 508 -28.79 -2.26 1.22
CA TYR A 508 -29.56 -3.43 1.60
C TYR A 508 -28.71 -4.63 2.04
N ARG A 509 -27.39 -4.48 2.20
CA ARG A 509 -26.51 -5.58 2.65
C ARG A 509 -25.41 -5.16 3.61
N ASN A 510 -24.89 -3.94 3.48
CA ASN A 510 -23.75 -3.48 4.24
C ASN A 510 -24.22 -2.91 5.59
N LYS A 511 -23.98 -3.67 6.65
CA LYS A 511 -24.28 -3.27 8.03
C LYS A 511 -23.38 -2.14 8.53
N ASN A 512 -22.33 -1.81 7.78
CA ASN A 512 -21.40 -0.74 8.09
C ASN A 512 -21.77 0.60 7.44
N TYR A 513 -22.80 0.65 6.59
CA TYR A 513 -23.21 1.87 5.89
C TYR A 513 -23.54 2.99 6.90
N HIS A 514 -22.88 4.16 6.74
CA HIS A 514 -22.94 5.29 7.67
C HIS A 514 -22.53 4.95 9.12
N GLN A 515 -21.63 3.98 9.30
CA GLN A 515 -21.10 3.58 10.60
C GLN A 515 -19.58 3.69 10.63
N GLU A 516 -19.01 3.90 11.82
CA GLU A 516 -17.54 3.88 12.02
C GLU A 516 -16.88 2.56 11.58
N SER A 517 -17.66 1.48 11.43
CA SER A 517 -17.18 0.18 10.96
C SER A 517 -17.02 0.08 9.44
N ASP A 518 -17.32 1.12 8.65
CA ASP A 518 -17.04 1.14 7.21
C ASP A 518 -15.55 1.34 6.94
N LYS A 519 -14.78 0.28 7.22
CA LYS A 519 -13.32 0.24 7.23
C LYS A 519 -12.77 -0.55 6.04
N ILE A 520 -11.53 -0.29 5.69
CA ILE A 520 -10.84 -0.92 4.56
C ILE A 520 -10.80 -2.45 4.66
N GLU A 521 -10.78 -3.01 5.87
CA GLU A 521 -10.78 -4.46 6.11
C GLU A 521 -12.10 -5.13 5.74
N THR A 522 -13.17 -4.36 5.53
CA THR A 522 -14.50 -4.88 5.16
C THR A 522 -14.65 -5.10 3.66
N LEU A 523 -13.70 -4.64 2.85
CA LEU A 523 -13.78 -4.70 1.38
C LEU A 523 -13.18 -5.97 0.79
N ASP A 524 -13.80 -6.45 -0.29
CA ASP A 524 -13.26 -7.49 -1.16
C ASP A 524 -12.67 -6.85 -2.42
N PHE A 525 -11.37 -6.56 -2.36
CA PHE A 525 -10.64 -5.92 -3.46
C PHE A 525 -10.57 -6.78 -4.73
N ASN A 526 -10.66 -8.12 -4.62
CA ASN A 526 -10.64 -8.96 -5.82
C ASN A 526 -11.94 -8.77 -6.60
N ARG A 527 -13.10 -8.78 -5.93
CA ARG A 527 -14.39 -8.51 -6.59
C ARG A 527 -14.50 -7.08 -7.09
N MET A 528 -13.96 -6.13 -6.33
CA MET A 528 -13.87 -4.74 -6.75
C MET A 528 -13.08 -4.59 -8.06
N ALA A 529 -11.94 -5.28 -8.21
CA ALA A 529 -11.17 -5.30 -9.46
C ALA A 529 -11.99 -5.87 -10.63
N LEU A 530 -12.74 -6.95 -10.42
CA LEU A 530 -13.60 -7.54 -11.45
C LEU A 530 -14.69 -6.56 -11.93
N VAL A 531 -15.24 -5.72 -11.05
CA VAL A 531 -16.20 -4.67 -11.44
C VAL A 531 -15.55 -3.64 -12.36
N VAL A 532 -14.35 -3.17 -12.00
CA VAL A 532 -13.58 -2.23 -12.81
C VAL A 532 -13.25 -2.85 -14.17
N ASP A 533 -12.87 -4.13 -14.21
CA ASP A 533 -12.58 -4.88 -15.43
C ASP A 533 -13.79 -5.03 -16.35
N GLU A 534 -14.96 -5.38 -15.80
CA GLU A 534 -16.19 -5.46 -16.61
C GLU A 534 -16.54 -4.11 -17.24
N LEU A 535 -16.39 -3.03 -16.47
CA LEU A 535 -16.66 -1.69 -16.96
C LEU A 535 -15.62 -1.24 -17.99
N PHE A 536 -14.34 -1.50 -17.75
CA PHE A 536 -13.26 -1.24 -18.69
C PHE A 536 -13.50 -1.93 -20.04
N LEU A 537 -13.76 -3.24 -20.03
CA LEU A 537 -14.04 -4.00 -21.24
C LEU A 537 -15.32 -3.51 -21.95
N CYS A 538 -16.35 -3.20 -21.18
CA CYS A 538 -17.60 -2.63 -21.71
C CYS A 538 -17.36 -1.32 -22.44
N LEU A 539 -16.60 -0.40 -21.83
CA LEU A 539 -16.26 0.88 -22.45
C LEU A 539 -15.36 0.66 -23.66
N LYS A 540 -14.27 -0.09 -23.55
CA LYS A 540 -13.37 -0.41 -24.67
C LYS A 540 -14.09 -0.93 -25.93
N GLN A 541 -15.18 -1.69 -25.75
CA GLN A 541 -15.97 -2.27 -26.85
C GLN A 541 -17.13 -1.38 -27.31
N LEU A 542 -17.42 -0.30 -26.60
CA LEU A 542 -18.53 0.60 -26.89
C LEU A 542 -18.25 1.35 -28.19
N LYS A 543 -19.19 1.28 -29.13
CA LYS A 543 -19.10 1.94 -30.43
C LYS A 543 -19.82 3.28 -30.45
#